data_AF-A0A958UY49-F1
#
_entry.id   AF-A0A958UY49-F1
#
_cell.length_a   1.000
_cell.length_b   1.000
_cell.length_c   1.000
_cell.angle_alpha   90.00
_cell.angle_beta   90.00
_cell.angle_gamma   90.00
#
_symmetry.space_group_name_H-M   'P 1'
#
loop_
_entity.id
_entity.type
_entity.pdbx_description
1 polymer ?
#
loop_
_entity_poly.entity_id
_entity_poly.type
_entity_poly.pdbx_seq_one_letter_code
_entity_poly.pdbx_strand_id
1 'polypeptide(L)'
;ISNQKMNDYLKEIGRMVPDLHERTSKSITKGGLKVSMNSPKWEMITSHTARRSFATNEYLAGTPTITIMAITGHRTEKAFMKYIKVTPREHARLLGQRWSNRQSLKAV
;
A
#
# COMPACT_ATOMS: atom_id res chain seq x y z
N ILE A 1 5.15 21.54 -6.89
CA ILE A 1 3.73 21.34 -6.47
C ILE A 1 3.74 20.86 -5.02
N SER A 2 2.93 21.46 -4.14
CA SER A 2 2.86 21.02 -2.73
C SER A 2 2.12 19.68 -2.59
N ASN A 3 2.37 18.93 -1.52
CA ASN A 3 1.64 17.68 -1.25
C ASN A 3 0.12 17.89 -1.17
N GLN A 4 -0.31 19.03 -0.62
CA GLN A 4 -1.74 19.35 -0.55
C GLN A 4 -2.34 19.48 -1.95
N LYS A 5 -1.68 20.26 -2.82
CA LYS A 5 -2.17 20.46 -4.19
C LYS A 5 -2.14 19.15 -5.01
N MET A 6 -1.12 18.32 -4.79
CA MET A 6 -1.06 16.99 -5.40
C MET A 6 -2.21 16.10 -4.95
N ASN A 7 -2.57 16.12 -3.66
CA ASN A 7 -3.73 15.38 -3.16
C ASN A 7 -5.04 15.88 -3.78
N ASP A 8 -5.19 17.18 -3.99
CA ASP A 8 -6.38 17.74 -4.63
C ASP A 8 -6.53 17.21 -6.08
N TYR A 9 -5.43 17.20 -6.85
CA TYR A 9 -5.42 16.61 -8.20
C TYR A 9 -5.69 15.11 -8.19
N LEU A 10 -5.12 14.35 -7.23
CA LEU A 10 -5.40 12.93 -7.10
C LEU A 10 -6.90 12.67 -6.88
N LYS A 11 -7.54 13.46 -6.02
CA LYS A 11 -8.98 13.35 -5.76
C LYS A 11 -9.81 13.71 -6.98
N GLU A 12 -9.42 14.74 -7.73
CA GLU A 12 -10.08 15.15 -8.96
C GLU A 12 -10.06 14.03 -10.01
N ILE A 13 -8.88 13.44 -10.25
CA ILE A 13 -8.71 12.30 -11.15
C ILE A 13 -9.49 11.09 -10.62
N GLY A 14 -9.40 10.81 -9.32
CA GLY A 14 -10.11 9.68 -8.72
C GLY A 14 -11.63 9.79 -8.84
N ARG A 15 -12.17 11.00 -8.78
CA ARG A 15 -13.60 11.29 -9.01
C ARG A 15 -14.05 10.99 -10.44
N MET A 16 -13.14 10.93 -11.42
CA MET A 16 -13.48 10.56 -12.79
C MET A 16 -13.57 9.03 -12.98
N VAL A 17 -13.13 8.23 -12.01
CA VAL A 17 -13.11 6.76 -12.09
C VAL A 17 -14.35 6.18 -11.37
N PRO A 18 -15.29 5.54 -12.08
CA PRO A 18 -16.52 5.00 -11.48
C PRO A 18 -16.23 4.05 -10.30
N ASP A 19 -15.25 3.16 -10.44
CA ASP A 19 -14.90 2.16 -9.41
C ASP A 19 -14.39 2.77 -8.09
N LEU A 20 -13.93 4.03 -8.11
CA LEU A 20 -13.49 4.73 -6.90
C LEU A 20 -14.64 5.41 -6.14
N HIS A 21 -15.89 5.30 -6.61
CA HIS A 21 -17.07 5.78 -5.89
C HIS A 21 -17.56 4.82 -4.81
N GLU A 22 -17.05 3.58 -4.80
CA GLU A 22 -17.33 2.63 -3.73
C GLU A 22 -16.97 3.25 -2.38
N ARG A 23 -17.91 3.18 -1.43
CA ARG A 23 -17.74 3.75 -0.11
C ARG A 23 -16.93 2.82 0.78
N THR A 24 -15.96 3.38 1.50
CA THR A 24 -15.23 2.64 2.53
C THR A 24 -15.12 3.46 3.81
N SER A 25 -15.06 2.73 4.93
CA SER A 25 -14.95 3.32 6.27
C SER A 25 -13.50 3.43 6.70
N LYS A 26 -13.13 4.58 7.26
CA LYS A 26 -11.84 4.82 7.90
C LYS A 26 -12.08 5.28 9.33
N SER A 27 -11.54 4.52 10.28
CA SER A 27 -11.54 4.91 11.70
C SER A 27 -10.27 5.68 12.03
N ILE A 28 -10.44 6.87 12.61
CA ILE A 28 -9.36 7.69 13.15
C ILE A 28 -9.63 8.03 14.61
N THR A 29 -8.58 8.24 15.40
CA THR A 29 -8.73 8.78 16.76
C THR A 29 -8.54 10.28 16.70
N LYS A 30 -9.55 11.06 17.10
CA LYS A 30 -9.50 12.52 17.17
C LYS A 30 -9.89 12.96 18.59
N GLY A 31 -8.97 13.62 19.31
CA GLY A 31 -9.21 14.05 20.69
C GLY A 31 -9.51 12.89 21.65
N GLY A 32 -8.88 11.72 21.47
CA GLY A 32 -9.14 10.52 22.28
C GLY A 32 -10.38 9.71 21.87
N LEU A 33 -11.26 10.26 21.03
CA LEU A 33 -12.46 9.58 20.55
C LEU A 33 -12.20 8.90 19.20
N LYS A 34 -12.69 7.66 19.04
CA LYS A 34 -12.70 6.99 17.74
C LYS A 34 -13.82 7.56 16.89
N VAL A 35 -13.46 8.17 15.76
CA VAL A 35 -14.37 8.69 14.75
C VAL A 35 -14.28 7.81 13.52
N SER A 36 -15.41 7.28 13.07
CA SER A 36 -15.51 6.54 11.81
C SER A 36 -16.02 7.48 10.72
N MET A 37 -15.27 7.60 9.63
CA MET A 37 -15.66 8.35 8.44
C MET A 37 -15.94 7.38 7.32
N ASN A 38 -17.15 7.44 6.77
CA ASN A 38 -17.56 6.65 5.61
C ASN A 38 -17.60 7.59 4.41
N SER A 39 -16.71 7.39 3.43
CA SER A 39 -16.58 8.23 2.23
C SER A 39 -16.28 7.37 1.00
N PRO A 40 -16.52 7.86 -0.22
CA PRO A 40 -16.02 7.24 -1.45
C PRO A 40 -14.49 7.08 -1.44
N LYS A 41 -13.96 6.01 -2.04
CA LYS A 41 -12.51 5.76 -2.12
C LYS A 41 -11.74 6.97 -2.68
N TRP A 42 -12.26 7.62 -3.73
CA TRP A 42 -11.60 8.78 -4.35
C TRP A 42 -11.43 9.97 -3.40
N GLU A 43 -12.23 10.10 -2.34
CA GLU A 43 -12.07 11.20 -1.38
C GLU A 43 -10.91 10.95 -0.40
N MET A 44 -10.54 9.68 -0.23
CA MET A 44 -9.54 9.21 0.74
C MET A 44 -8.17 8.93 0.14
N ILE A 45 -8.03 8.95 -1.19
CA ILE A 45 -6.72 8.81 -1.85
C ILE A 45 -5.86 10.05 -1.60
N THR A 46 -4.58 9.80 -1.36
CA THR A 46 -3.54 10.79 -1.13
C THR A 46 -2.21 10.24 -1.64
N SER A 47 -1.19 11.06 -1.74
CA SER A 47 0.17 10.60 -2.06
C SER A 47 0.68 9.55 -1.06
N HIS A 48 0.25 9.61 0.20
CA HIS A 48 0.57 8.60 1.20
C HIS A 48 -0.09 7.25 0.88
N THR A 49 -1.37 7.26 0.49
CA THR A 49 -2.09 6.06 0.03
C THR A 49 -1.38 5.46 -1.18
N ALA A 50 -1.03 6.28 -2.18
CA ALA A 50 -0.31 5.83 -3.37
C ALA A 50 1.05 5.19 -3.03
N ARG A 51 1.84 5.81 -2.14
CA ARG A 51 3.13 5.24 -1.71
C ARG A 51 2.98 3.89 -1.02
N ARG A 52 1.93 3.70 -0.20
CA ARG A 52 1.66 2.40 0.46
C ARG A 52 1.25 1.32 -0.53
N SER A 53 0.39 1.67 -1.49
CA SER A 53 0.00 0.76 -2.57
C SER A 53 1.21 0.34 -3.40
N PHE A 54 2.04 1.30 -3.81
CA PHE A 54 3.30 1.02 -4.51
C PHE A 54 4.20 0.08 -3.73
N ALA A 55 4.50 0.40 -2.46
CA ALA A 55 5.39 -0.42 -1.64
C ALA A 55 4.87 -1.85 -1.45
N THR A 56 3.56 -2.01 -1.25
CA THR A 56 2.92 -3.33 -1.07
C THR A 56 2.94 -4.13 -2.38
N ASN A 57 2.65 -3.51 -3.51
CA ASN A 57 2.63 -4.18 -4.81
C ASN A 57 4.03 -4.66 -5.21
N GLU A 58 5.05 -3.81 -5.06
CA GLU A 58 6.45 -4.18 -5.33
C GLU A 58 6.95 -5.29 -4.40
N TYR A 59 6.56 -5.24 -3.13
CA TYR A 59 6.88 -6.30 -2.18
C TYR A 59 6.28 -7.65 -2.62
N LEU A 60 5.02 -7.65 -3.07
CA LEU A 60 4.34 -8.84 -3.60
C LEU A 60 4.92 -9.32 -4.94
N ALA A 61 5.45 -8.40 -5.76
CA ALA A 61 6.18 -8.72 -6.99
C ALA A 61 7.55 -9.35 -6.71
N GLY A 62 8.02 -9.32 -5.46
CA GLY A 62 9.30 -9.91 -5.06
C GLY A 62 10.49 -8.97 -5.19
N THR A 63 10.27 -7.68 -5.47
CA THR A 63 11.32 -6.66 -5.52
C THR A 63 12.05 -6.61 -4.16
N PRO A 64 13.40 -6.54 -4.14
CA PRO A 64 14.15 -6.47 -2.89
C PRO A 64 13.69 -5.32 -2.01
N THR A 65 13.42 -5.60 -0.74
CA THR A 65 12.90 -4.61 0.22
C THR A 65 13.82 -3.39 0.33
N ILE A 66 15.14 -3.59 0.28
CA ILE A 66 16.14 -2.51 0.29
C ILE A 66 15.93 -1.52 -0.87
N THR A 67 15.55 -2.00 -2.05
CA THR A 67 15.31 -1.18 -3.23
C THR A 67 14.02 -0.38 -3.07
N ILE A 68 12.95 -1.04 -2.61
CA ILE A 68 11.68 -0.36 -2.34
C ILE A 68 11.87 0.71 -1.27
N MET A 69 12.62 0.42 -0.21
CA MET A 69 12.94 1.36 0.87
C MET A 69 13.67 2.59 0.36
N ALA A 70 14.68 2.41 -0.50
CA ALA A 70 15.42 3.52 -1.10
C ALA A 70 14.49 4.43 -1.93
N ILE A 71 13.64 3.85 -2.79
CA ILE A 71 12.70 4.61 -3.63
C ILE A 71 11.63 5.33 -2.79
N THR A 72 11.13 4.66 -1.76
CA THR A 72 10.05 5.21 -0.90
C THR A 72 10.57 6.15 0.20
N GLY A 73 11.89 6.29 0.34
CA GLY A 73 12.55 7.19 1.28
C GLY A 73 12.53 6.70 2.74
N HIS A 74 12.47 5.38 2.97
CA HIS A 74 12.48 4.82 4.32
C HIS A 74 13.90 4.48 4.79
N ARG A 75 14.32 5.07 5.91
CA ARG A 75 15.63 4.81 6.52
C ARG A 75 15.69 3.54 7.36
N THR A 76 14.56 3.12 7.93
CA THR A 76 14.50 1.95 8.81
C THR A 76 13.44 0.97 8.34
N GLU A 77 13.74 -0.31 8.48
CA GLU A 77 12.80 -1.38 8.13
C GLU A 77 11.52 -1.28 8.97
N LYS A 78 11.62 -0.94 10.25
CA LYS A 78 10.45 -0.74 11.12
C LYS A 78 9.48 0.30 10.58
N ALA A 79 9.97 1.39 9.98
CA ALA A 79 9.11 2.39 9.35
C ALA A 79 8.52 1.86 8.02
N PHE A 80 9.35 1.20 7.21
CA PHE A 80 8.94 0.60 5.94
C PHE A 80 7.86 -0.48 6.10
N MET A 81 7.99 -1.37 7.07
CA MET A 81 7.03 -2.45 7.31
C MET A 81 5.64 -1.93 7.68
N LYS A 82 5.50 -0.68 8.14
CA LYS A 82 4.18 -0.04 8.32
C LYS A 82 3.49 0.25 6.99
N TYR A 83 4.23 0.36 5.88
CA TYR A 83 3.68 0.60 4.54
C TYR A 83 3.21 -0.68 3.87
N ILE A 84 3.81 -1.83 4.18
CA ILE A 84 3.45 -3.12 3.61
C ILE A 84 2.12 -3.60 4.20
N LYS A 85 1.11 -3.75 3.33
CA LYS A 85 -0.25 -4.18 3.68
C LYS A 85 -0.60 -5.50 3.01
N VAL A 86 0.16 -6.53 3.38
CA VAL A 86 -0.03 -7.90 2.91
C VAL A 86 -0.83 -8.68 3.94
N THR A 87 -1.79 -9.45 3.45
CA THR A 87 -2.62 -10.36 4.25
C THR A 87 -1.92 -11.71 4.50
N PRO A 88 -2.30 -12.47 5.54
CA PRO A 88 -1.75 -13.81 5.75
C PRO A 88 -1.90 -14.74 4.54
N ARG A 89 -3.03 -14.63 3.80
CA ARG A 89 -3.29 -15.41 2.59
C ARG A 89 -2.30 -15.08 1.47
N GLU A 90 -1.98 -13.80 1.28
CA GLU A 90 -0.99 -13.38 0.29
C GLU A 90 0.43 -13.82 0.67
N HIS A 91 0.77 -13.77 1.96
CA HIS A 91 2.03 -14.34 2.45
C HIS A 91 2.15 -15.84 2.16
N ALA A 92 1.09 -16.61 2.42
CA ALA A 92 1.06 -18.03 2.12
C ALA A 92 1.23 -18.31 0.62
N ARG A 93 0.56 -17.52 -0.25
CA ARG A 93 0.71 -17.61 -1.71
C ARG A 93 2.15 -17.32 -2.15
N LEU A 94 2.75 -16.24 -1.65
CA LEU A 94 4.12 -15.85 -1.97
C LEU A 94 5.11 -16.94 -1.54
N LEU A 95 4.94 -17.51 -0.34
CA LEU A 95 5.78 -18.61 0.13
C LEU A 95 5.63 -19.84 -0.76
N GLY A 96 4.41 -20.23 -1.12
CA GLY A 96 4.16 -21.37 -2.01
C GLY A 96 4.81 -21.20 -3.39
N GLN A 97 4.71 -20.01 -3.98
CA GLN A 97 5.38 -19.70 -5.25
C GLN A 97 6.90 -19.80 -5.14
N ARG A 98 7.49 -19.18 -4.11
CA ARG A 98 8.93 -19.24 -3.87
C ARG A 98 9.41 -20.67 -3.60
N TRP A 99 8.63 -21.46 -2.87
CA TRP A 99 8.95 -22.85 -2.57
C TRP A 99 8.92 -23.73 -3.83
N SER A 100 7.92 -23.53 -4.68
CA SER A 100 7.82 -24.23 -5.96
C SER A 100 9.01 -23.90 -6.88
N ASN A 101 9.38 -22.61 -6.94
CA ASN A 101 10.54 -22.14 -7.72
C ASN A 101 11.89 -22.59 -7.14
N ARG A 102 11.94 -23.08 -5.88
CA ARG A 102 13.15 -23.69 -5.32
C ARG A 102 13.35 -25.12 -5.80
N GLN A 103 12.29 -25.86 -6.11
CA GLN A 103 12.42 -27.25 -6.57
C GLN A 103 13.05 -27.37 -7.97
N SER A 104 13.11 -26.28 -8.74
CA SER A 104 13.90 -26.22 -9.99
C SER A 104 15.40 -26.02 -9.76
N LEU A 105 15.85 -25.73 -8.53
CA LEU A 105 17.26 -25.73 -8.17
C LEU A 105 17.60 -27.14 -7.67
N LYS A 106 18.15 -27.97 -8.56
CA LYS A 106 18.71 -29.27 -8.16
C LYS A 106 19.78 -28.99 -7.10
N ALA A 107 19.67 -29.69 -5.96
CA ALA A 107 20.77 -29.75 -5.01
C ALA A 107 22.01 -30.24 -5.77
N VAL A 108 23.11 -29.48 -5.66
CA VAL A 108 24.45 -29.94 -6.06
C VAL A 108 24.96 -30.88 -4.98
#